data_AF-A0A7W0JC96-F1
#
_entry.id   AF-A0A7W0JC96-F1
#
_cell.length_a   1.000
_cell.length_b   1.000
_cell.length_c   1.000
_cell.angle_alpha   90.00
_cell.angle_beta   90.00
_cell.angle_gamma   90.00
#
_symmetry.space_group_name_H-M   'P 1'
#
loop_
_entity.id
_entity.type
_entity.pdbx_description
1 polymer ?
#
loop_
_entity_poly.entity_id
_entity_poly.type
_entity_poly.pdbx_seq_one_letter_code
_entity_poly.pdbx_strand_id
1 'polypeptide(L)'
;MIARVFHELQLMEVWGSGYKRCMEDCRLGDYLAPEWLELGAAVRVTFSPHQRTLTKEPQPPQEVLHGLLERQKTILSLFQPGLQLKYIRPIVELTSIHG
;
A
#
# COMPACT_ATOMS: atom_id res chain seq x y z
N MET A 1 2.93 -5.12 22.74
CA MET A 1 4.40 -5.14 22.60
C MET A 1 4.77 -5.76 21.26
N ILE A 2 4.50 -5.07 20.14
CA ILE A 2 4.80 -5.55 18.77
C ILE A 2 5.44 -4.43 17.95
N ALA A 3 4.94 -3.22 18.15
CA ALA A 3 5.40 -2.05 17.44
C ALA A 3 6.88 -1.68 17.69
N ARG A 4 7.42 -1.94 18.88
CA ARG A 4 8.86 -1.79 19.13
C ARG A 4 9.70 -2.73 18.25
N VAL A 5 9.30 -3.99 18.11
CA VAL A 5 9.98 -4.98 17.27
C VAL A 5 9.96 -4.55 15.81
N PHE A 6 8.82 -4.05 15.33
CA PHE A 6 8.68 -3.57 13.94
C PHE A 6 9.53 -2.32 13.69
N HIS A 7 9.64 -1.42 14.66
CA HIS A 7 10.52 -0.27 14.59
C HIS A 7 12.01 -0.69 14.58
N GLU A 8 12.43 -1.61 15.46
CA GLU A 8 13.81 -2.13 15.51
C GLU A 8 14.19 -2.87 14.21
N LEU A 9 13.23 -3.56 13.58
CA LEU A 9 13.40 -4.20 12.28
C LEU A 9 13.26 -3.23 11.09
N GLN A 10 13.06 -1.93 11.33
CA GLN A 10 12.85 -0.91 10.30
C GLN A 10 11.67 -1.19 9.35
N LEU A 11 10.68 -1.97 9.82
CA LEU A 11 9.45 -2.31 9.10
C LEU A 11 8.32 -1.30 9.38
N MET A 12 8.57 -0.34 10.27
CA MET A 12 7.62 0.69 10.63
C MET A 12 8.32 2.03 10.74
N GLU A 13 7.62 3.06 10.27
CA GLU A 13 8.05 4.45 10.36
C GLU A 13 7.94 5.00 11.79
N VAL A 14 8.30 6.29 11.94
CA VAL A 14 8.14 7.02 13.20
C VAL A 14 6.68 7.01 13.62
N TRP A 15 6.44 6.81 14.91
CA TRP A 15 5.08 6.77 15.43
C TRP A 15 4.32 8.06 15.11
N GLY A 16 3.10 7.91 14.60
CA GLY A 16 2.22 9.05 14.28
C GLY A 16 2.43 9.68 12.91
N SER A 17 3.41 9.27 12.10
CA SER A 17 3.56 9.81 10.73
C SER A 17 2.63 9.15 9.71
N GLY A 18 2.14 7.94 9.98
CA GLY A 18 1.39 7.15 8.99
C GLY A 18 0.11 7.79 8.48
N TYR A 19 -0.66 8.47 9.35
CA TYR A 19 -1.87 9.18 8.90
C TYR A 19 -1.54 10.24 7.84
N LYS A 20 -0.60 11.14 8.15
CA LYS A 20 -0.22 12.23 7.25
C LYS A 20 0.34 11.71 5.93
N ARG A 21 1.14 10.64 5.99
CA ARG A 21 1.72 10.03 4.80
C ARG A 21 0.65 9.38 3.92
N CYS A 22 -0.27 8.60 4.49
CA CYS A 22 -1.36 8.00 3.72
C CYS A 22 -2.20 9.05 2.99
N MET A 23 -2.51 10.17 3.66
CA MET A 23 -3.24 11.28 3.05
C MET A 23 -2.47 11.92 1.89
N GLU A 24 -1.18 12.18 2.09
CA GLU A 24 -0.32 12.80 1.08
C GLU A 24 -0.05 11.89 -0.11
N ASP A 25 0.22 10.60 0.12
CA ASP A 25 0.43 9.61 -0.94
C ASP A 25 -0.84 9.46 -1.80
N CYS A 26 -2.03 9.45 -1.18
CA CYS A 26 -3.28 9.44 -1.92
C CYS A 26 -3.44 10.72 -2.76
N ARG A 27 -3.15 11.89 -2.18
CA ARG A 27 -3.23 13.17 -2.88
C ARG A 27 -2.29 13.25 -4.08
N LEU A 28 -1.04 12.82 -3.90
CA LEU A 28 -0.01 12.82 -4.96
C LEU A 28 -0.31 11.78 -6.04
N GLY A 29 -0.91 10.65 -5.66
CA GLY A 29 -1.27 9.56 -6.56
C GLY A 29 -2.63 9.69 -7.24
N ASP A 30 -3.34 10.82 -7.10
CA ASP A 30 -4.70 11.03 -7.63
C ASP A 30 -5.73 9.99 -7.13
N TYR A 31 -5.53 9.51 -5.90
CA TYR A 31 -6.50 8.68 -5.18
C TYR A 31 -7.42 9.57 -4.32
N LEU A 32 -8.65 9.09 -4.10
CA LEU A 32 -9.48 9.64 -3.03
C LEU A 32 -8.80 9.44 -1.67
N ALA A 33 -8.94 10.42 -0.79
CA ALA A 33 -8.46 10.30 0.58
C ALA A 33 -9.07 9.07 1.28
N PRO A 34 -8.30 8.32 2.07
CA PRO A 34 -8.83 7.19 2.82
C PRO A 34 -9.85 7.63 3.86
N GLU A 35 -10.91 6.85 4.04
CA GLU A 35 -11.87 7.04 5.12
C GLU A 35 -11.33 6.38 6.40
N TRP A 36 -11.36 7.12 7.50
CA TRP A 36 -10.98 6.64 8.83
C TRP A 36 -12.22 6.56 9.69
N LEU A 37 -12.56 5.36 10.16
CA LEU A 37 -13.71 5.13 11.02
C LEU A 37 -13.28 4.45 12.32
N GLU A 38 -13.58 5.10 13.43
CA GLU A 38 -13.38 4.53 14.76
C GLU A 38 -14.57 3.61 15.11
N LEU A 39 -14.25 2.37 15.46
CA LEU A 39 -15.18 1.29 15.79
C LEU A 39 -14.91 0.84 17.24
N GLY A 40 -14.94 1.80 18.17
CA GLY A 40 -14.59 1.58 19.58
C GLY A 40 -13.13 1.20 19.74
N ALA A 41 -12.84 -0.07 20.03
CA ALA A 41 -11.48 -0.56 20.23
C ALA A 41 -10.69 -0.80 18.92
N ALA A 42 -11.31 -0.58 17.76
CA ALA A 42 -10.70 -0.78 16.46
C ALA A 42 -10.82 0.47 15.58
N VAL A 43 -9.91 0.59 14.61
CA VAL A 43 -9.98 1.60 13.56
C VAL A 43 -10.04 0.88 12.23
N ARG A 44 -10.99 1.25 11.38
CA ARG A 44 -11.07 0.83 9.99
C ARG A 44 -10.56 1.96 9.09
N VAL A 45 -9.66 1.61 8.18
CA VAL A 45 -9.13 2.52 7.18
C VAL A 45 -9.50 1.98 5.80
N THR A 46 -10.32 2.72 5.05
CA THR A 46 -10.83 2.29 3.75
C THR A 46 -10.20 3.10 2.63
N PHE A 47 -9.50 2.43 1.71
CA PHE A 47 -8.98 3.02 0.49
C PHE A 47 -9.89 2.67 -0.69
N SER A 48 -10.34 3.69 -1.42
CA SER A 48 -11.10 3.47 -2.65
C SER A 48 -10.16 3.08 -3.81
N PRO A 49 -10.59 2.22 -4.74
CA PRO A 49 -9.83 1.95 -5.96
C PRO A 49 -9.54 3.24 -6.74
N HIS A 50 -8.39 3.30 -7.40
CA HIS A 50 -8.04 4.43 -8.26
C HIS A 50 -9.06 4.56 -9.40
N GLN A 51 -9.47 5.78 -9.77
CA GLN A 51 -10.50 5.99 -10.81
C GLN A 51 -10.16 5.30 -12.15
N ARG A 52 -8.88 5.31 -12.53
CA ARG A 52 -8.34 4.60 -13.72
C ARG A 52 -8.53 3.08 -13.69
N THR A 53 -8.81 2.47 -12.53
CA THR A 53 -9.10 1.03 -12.43
C THR A 53 -10.57 0.71 -12.68
N LEU A 54 -11.48 1.67 -12.50
CA LEU A 54 -12.92 1.52 -12.73
C LEU A 54 -13.27 1.46 -14.23
N THR A 55 -12.37 1.88 -15.10
CA THR A 55 -12.55 1.86 -16.56
C THR A 55 -12.30 0.50 -17.19
N LYS A 56 -11.78 -0.48 -16.44
CA LYS A 56 -11.71 -1.87 -16.86
C LYS A 56 -13.05 -2.50 -16.52
N GLU A 57 -13.79 -2.99 -17.52
CA GLU A 57 -14.95 -3.85 -17.27
C GLU A 57 -14.58 -4.91 -16.21
N PRO A 58 -15.46 -5.18 -15.23
CA PRO A 58 -15.20 -6.20 -14.23
C PRO A 58 -14.92 -7.50 -14.96
N GLN A 59 -13.66 -7.91 -14.97
CA GLN A 59 -13.28 -9.19 -15.52
C GLN A 59 -14.01 -10.25 -14.69
N PRO A 60 -14.67 -11.23 -15.32
CA PRO A 60 -15.27 -12.33 -14.58
C PRO A 60 -14.20 -12.93 -13.67
N PRO A 61 -14.57 -13.41 -12.46
CA PRO A 61 -13.63 -14.04 -11.56
C PRO A 61 -12.84 -15.08 -12.37
N GLN A 62 -11.56 -14.83 -12.59
CA GLN A 62 -10.71 -15.82 -13.24
C GLN A 62 -10.79 -17.05 -12.36
N GLU A 63 -11.29 -18.16 -12.91
CA GLU A 63 -11.28 -19.46 -12.24
C GLU A 63 -9.90 -19.62 -11.62
N VAL A 64 -9.89 -19.84 -10.30
CA VAL A 64 -8.68 -19.93 -9.51
C VAL A 64 -7.87 -21.08 -10.08
N LEU A 65 -6.97 -20.76 -11.01
CA LEU A 65 -5.96 -21.67 -11.49
C LEU A 65 -5.20 -22.11 -10.23
N HIS A 66 -4.98 -23.41 -10.06
CA HIS A 66 -4.33 -24.03 -8.91
C HIS A 66 -2.89 -23.55 -8.62
N GLY A 67 -2.46 -22.42 -9.19
CA GLY A 67 -1.16 -21.79 -8.99
C GLY A 67 -1.28 -20.34 -8.53
N LEU A 68 -0.29 -19.91 -7.77
CA LEU A 68 -0.14 -18.51 -7.36
C LEU A 68 0.03 -17.62 -8.60
N LEU A 69 -0.67 -16.49 -8.61
CA LEU A 69 -0.43 -15.42 -9.58
C LEU A 69 1.01 -14.92 -9.47
N GLU A 70 1.57 -14.43 -10.58
CA GLU A 70 2.95 -13.91 -10.59
C GLU A 70 3.18 -12.84 -9.52
N ARG A 71 2.19 -11.95 -9.29
CA ARG A 71 2.24 -10.97 -8.20
C ARG A 71 2.35 -11.62 -6.81
N GLN A 72 1.65 -12.71 -6.58
CA GLN A 72 1.70 -13.43 -5.30
C GLN A 72 3.05 -14.12 -5.12
N LYS A 73 3.61 -14.72 -6.18
CA LYS A 73 4.99 -15.25 -6.16
C LYS A 73 6.02 -14.17 -5.84
N THR A 74 5.89 -13.00 -6.47
CA THR A 74 6.75 -11.84 -6.20
C THR A 74 6.64 -11.40 -4.75
N ILE A 75 5.43 -11.29 -4.19
CA ILE A 75 5.24 -10.92 -2.78
C ILE A 75 5.90 -11.94 -1.86
N LEU A 76 5.72 -13.24 -2.10
CA LEU A 76 6.34 -14.29 -1.27
C LEU A 76 7.87 -14.25 -1.34
N SER A 77 8.46 -13.90 -2.49
CA SER A 77 9.90 -13.78 -2.64
C SER A 77 10.52 -12.71 -1.73
N LEU A 78 9.73 -11.71 -1.31
CA LEU A 78 10.17 -10.65 -0.40
C LEU A 78 10.34 -11.14 1.05
N PHE A 79 9.76 -12.28 1.43
CA PHE A 79 9.79 -12.81 2.80
C PHE A 79 10.79 -13.95 2.99
N GLN A 80 11.76 -14.12 2.09
CA GLN A 80 12.80 -15.14 2.25
C GLN A 80 13.75 -14.79 3.41
N PRO A 81 14.15 -15.78 4.24
CA PRO A 81 15.09 -15.55 5.33
C PRO A 81 16.39 -14.93 4.83
N GLY A 82 16.84 -13.84 5.46
CA GLY A 82 18.08 -13.14 5.10
C GLY A 82 17.92 -12.01 4.07
N LEU A 83 16.73 -11.81 3.50
CA LEU A 83 16.45 -10.65 2.66
C LEU A 83 16.19 -9.42 3.54
N GLN A 84 17.10 -8.43 3.51
CA GLN A 84 16.80 -7.12 4.08
C GLN A 84 15.91 -6.34 3.10
N LEU A 85 14.64 -6.18 3.47
CA LEU A 85 13.70 -5.34 2.74
C LEU A 85 14.19 -3.89 2.81
N LYS A 86 14.78 -3.42 1.72
CA LYS A 86 15.10 -2.01 1.57
C LYS A 86 13.80 -1.25 1.36
N TYR A 87 13.56 -0.26 2.22
CA TYR A 87 12.52 0.72 1.98
C TYR A 87 12.79 1.42 0.65
N ILE A 88 11.95 1.13 -0.35
CA ILE A 88 11.97 1.81 -1.65
C ILE A 88 11.10 3.05 -1.48
N ARG A 89 11.72 4.24 -1.46
CA ARG A 89 10.95 5.48 -1.59
C ARG A 89 10.22 5.44 -2.95
N PRO A 90 8.91 5.73 -2.99
CA PRO A 90 8.24 5.89 -4.27
C PRO A 90 8.93 7.02 -5.05
N ILE A 91 9.30 6.73 -6.30
CA ILE A 91 9.81 7.75 -7.22
C ILE A 91 8.60 8.59 -7.60
N VAL A 92 8.44 9.75 -6.95
CA VAL A 92 7.51 10.78 -7.42
C VAL A 92 8.24 11.48 -8.57
N GLU A 93 8.11 10.97 -9.79
CA GLU A 93 8.54 11.71 -10.98
C GLU A 93 7.60 12.92 -11.14
N LEU A 94 8.02 14.05 -10.59
CA LEU A 94 7.47 15.36 -10.92
C LEU A 94 7.86 15.67 -12.38
N THR A 95 7.10 15.15 -13.34
CA THR A 95 7.12 15.71 -14.69
C THR A 95 6.47 17.10 -14.63
N SER A 96 7.31 18.10 -14.40
CA SER A 96 7.01 19.51 -14.67
C SER A 96 6.77 19.64 -16.19
N ILE A 97 5.50 19.64 -16.58
CA ILE A 97 5.11 20.13 -17.91
C ILE A 97 5.00 21.65 -17.80
N HIS A 98 6.02 22.34 -18.32
CA HIS A 98 5.93 23.74 -18.70
C HIS A 98 4.96 23.88 -19.88
N GLY A 99 4.07 24.87 -19.79
CA GLY A 99 3.15 25.29 -20.85
C GLY A 99 2.24 26.40 -20.35
#